data_AF-A0A7Y7IZD7-F1
#
_entry.id   AF-A0A7Y7IZD7-F1
#
_cell.length_a   1.000
_cell.length_b   1.000
_cell.length_c   1.000
_cell.angle_alpha   90.00
_cell.angle_beta   90.00
_cell.angle_gamma   90.00
#
_symmetry.space_group_name_H-M   'P 1'
#
loop_
_entity.id
_entity.type
_entity.pdbx_description
1 polymer ?
#
loop_
_entity_poly.entity_id
_entity_poly.type
_entity_poly.pdbx_seq_one_letter_code
_entity_poly.pdbx_strand_id
1 'polypeptide(L)'
;WPAPLSPPETDLPAGFLLAVIRQESGFDPAIVSPAGAYGLMQLLPAAARYVSRQARLATGPLTGASLTDPDLNMKIGSAYLARLMQKFGGSVPYVLAAYNAGPHRTDQWLDMLGDPARARPTADAMLATDAMLDWIESIPYAETRGYIQRVEENMAIYQAFAAARSGGGDSGGADSGGDDSVAAASADAGIGAGGGR
;
A
#
# COMPACT_ATOMS: atom_id res chain seq x y z
N TRP A 1 -3.70 -0.63 -13.06
CA TRP A 1 -3.59 0.56 -12.20
C TRP A 1 -2.13 0.97 -12.07
N PRO A 2 -1.78 2.25 -12.25
CA PRO A 2 -0.40 2.70 -12.18
C PRO A 2 0.11 2.70 -10.73
N ALA A 3 1.40 2.41 -10.57
CA ALA A 3 2.17 2.62 -9.33
C ALA A 3 3.53 3.21 -9.76
N PRO A 4 3.56 4.49 -10.16
CA PRO A 4 4.74 5.10 -10.78
C PRO A 4 5.85 5.43 -9.78
N LEU A 5 5.60 5.23 -8.49
CA LEU A 5 6.49 5.59 -7.39
C LEU A 5 6.68 4.37 -6.49
N SER A 6 7.86 4.29 -5.87
CA SER A 6 8.13 3.32 -4.81
C SER A 6 7.79 3.96 -3.46
N PRO A 7 6.74 3.50 -2.75
CA PRO A 7 6.43 4.04 -1.44
C PRO A 7 7.56 3.72 -0.46
N PRO A 8 7.78 4.55 0.57
CA PRO A 8 8.70 4.22 1.66
C PRO A 8 8.27 2.93 2.36
N GLU A 9 9.21 2.24 3.01
CA GLU A 9 8.88 1.12 3.91
C GLU A 9 8.06 1.62 5.10
N THR A 10 6.96 0.93 5.41
CA THR A 10 6.04 1.27 6.49
C THR A 10 5.37 0.01 7.03
N ASP A 11 4.91 0.07 8.28
CA ASP A 11 4.06 -0.97 8.88
C ASP A 11 2.57 -0.84 8.49
N LEU A 12 2.24 -0.01 7.49
CA LEU A 12 0.87 0.13 7.00
C LEU A 12 0.45 -1.14 6.23
N PRO A 13 -0.86 -1.46 6.18
CA PRO A 13 -1.33 -2.59 5.39
C PRO A 13 -0.85 -2.51 3.93
N ALA A 14 -0.56 -3.66 3.34
CA ALA A 14 -0.10 -3.73 1.97
C ALA A 14 -1.05 -2.98 1.01
N GLY A 15 -0.48 -2.16 0.13
CA GLY A 15 -1.24 -1.36 -0.83
C GLY A 15 -1.96 -0.13 -0.26
N PHE A 16 -2.04 0.04 1.06
CA PHE A 16 -2.83 1.12 1.68
C PHE A 16 -2.30 2.51 1.33
N LEU A 17 -0.98 2.73 1.43
CA LEU A 17 -0.37 4.02 1.10
C LEU A 17 -0.58 4.39 -0.37
N LEU A 18 -0.44 3.43 -1.29
CA LEU A 18 -0.70 3.64 -2.72
C LEU A 18 -2.16 3.96 -3.00
N ALA A 19 -3.08 3.32 -2.28
CA ALA A 19 -4.51 3.55 -2.40
C ALA A 19 -4.92 4.97 -1.97
N VAL A 20 -4.35 5.45 -0.87
CA VAL A 20 -4.52 6.84 -0.41
C VAL A 20 -3.94 7.82 -1.44
N ILE A 21 -2.69 7.64 -1.88
CA ILE A 21 -2.07 8.52 -2.89
C ILE A 21 -2.91 8.57 -4.17
N ARG A 22 -3.40 7.42 -4.63
CA ARG A 22 -4.25 7.33 -5.82
C ARG A 22 -5.51 8.17 -5.67
N GLN A 23 -6.17 8.11 -4.51
CA GLN A 23 -7.39 8.87 -4.25
C GLN A 23 -7.12 10.37 -4.07
N GLU A 24 -6.00 10.74 -3.46
CA GLU A 24 -5.67 12.14 -3.13
C GLU A 24 -5.18 12.95 -4.33
N SER A 25 -4.29 12.37 -5.13
CA SER A 25 -3.57 13.11 -6.18
C SER A 25 -3.60 12.44 -7.54
N GLY A 26 -4.07 11.19 -7.63
CA GLY A 26 -3.87 10.39 -8.82
C GLY A 26 -2.40 10.16 -9.16
N PHE A 27 -1.49 10.31 -8.18
CA PHE A 27 -0.02 10.33 -8.31
C PHE A 27 0.60 11.61 -8.89
N ASP A 28 -0.12 12.73 -8.92
CA ASP A 28 0.47 14.03 -9.27
C ASP A 28 1.14 14.69 -8.03
N PRO A 29 2.47 14.80 -7.96
CA PRO A 29 3.14 15.43 -6.82
C PRO A 29 3.02 16.96 -6.80
N ALA A 30 2.62 17.59 -7.91
CA ALA A 30 2.50 19.04 -8.02
C ALA A 30 1.09 19.56 -7.71
N ILE A 31 0.11 18.67 -7.50
CA ILE A 31 -1.28 19.06 -7.32
C ILE A 31 -1.50 19.84 -6.01
N VAL A 32 -2.29 20.91 -6.12
CA VAL A 32 -2.67 21.78 -5.01
C VAL A 32 -4.19 21.90 -4.98
N SER A 33 -4.83 21.56 -3.85
CA SER A 33 -6.27 21.74 -3.71
C SER A 33 -6.65 23.21 -3.49
N PRO A 34 -7.91 23.59 -3.75
CA PRO A 34 -8.43 24.91 -3.38
C PRO A 34 -8.30 25.25 -1.89
N ALA A 35 -8.23 24.22 -1.02
CA ALA A 35 -8.05 24.38 0.42
C ALA A 35 -6.57 24.55 0.84
N GLY A 36 -5.63 24.52 -0.12
CA GLY A 36 -4.20 24.62 0.16
C GLY A 36 -3.60 23.31 0.68
N ALA A 37 -4.10 22.17 0.22
CA ALA A 37 -3.49 20.86 0.44
C ALA A 37 -2.52 20.54 -0.71
N TYR A 38 -1.36 19.95 -0.42
CA TYR A 38 -0.27 19.83 -1.39
C TYR A 38 0.18 18.39 -1.61
N GLY A 39 0.50 18.10 -2.88
CA GLY A 39 1.25 16.93 -3.32
C GLY A 39 0.51 15.60 -3.20
N LEU A 40 1.29 14.52 -3.21
CA LEU A 40 0.80 13.15 -3.39
C LEU A 40 -0.30 12.73 -2.41
N MET A 41 -0.17 13.15 -1.16
CA MET A 41 -1.06 12.79 -0.06
C MET A 41 -1.90 13.99 0.43
N GLN A 42 -1.94 15.08 -0.35
CA GLN A 42 -2.75 16.28 -0.08
C GLN A 42 -2.61 16.78 1.36
N LEU A 43 -1.38 17.11 1.76
CA LEU A 43 -1.08 17.55 3.12
C LEU A 43 -1.27 19.07 3.25
N LEU A 44 -2.01 19.49 4.28
CA LEU A 44 -2.03 20.89 4.72
C LEU A 44 -0.72 21.23 5.46
N PRO A 45 -0.08 22.40 5.22
CA PRO A 45 1.15 22.78 5.93
C PRO A 45 1.05 22.78 7.45
N ALA A 46 -0.12 23.13 8.00
CA ALA A 46 -0.35 23.07 9.45
C ALA A 46 -0.34 21.61 9.97
N ALA A 47 -1.02 20.70 9.27
CA ALA A 47 -1.06 19.28 9.60
C ALA A 47 0.33 18.64 9.44
N ALA A 48 1.04 18.92 8.34
CA ALA A 48 2.39 18.41 8.11
C ALA A 48 3.37 18.80 9.23
N ARG A 49 3.31 20.06 9.69
CA ARG A 49 4.10 20.52 10.85
C ARG A 49 3.71 19.83 12.14
N TYR A 50 2.42 19.62 12.39
CA TYR A 50 1.97 18.89 13.57
C TYR A 50 2.47 17.44 13.57
N VAL A 51 2.28 16.72 12.48
CA VAL A 51 2.69 15.31 12.32
C VAL A 51 4.20 15.18 12.43
N SER A 52 4.96 16.02 11.73
CA SER A 52 6.43 15.96 11.73
C SER A 52 7.01 16.15 13.13
N ARG A 53 6.44 17.07 13.94
CA ARG A 53 6.85 17.24 15.34
C ARG A 53 6.52 16.01 16.19
N GLN A 54 5.31 15.46 16.04
CA GLN A 54 4.88 14.29 16.81
C GLN A 54 5.72 13.05 16.49
N ALA A 55 6.02 12.82 15.21
CA ALA A 55 6.83 11.71 14.74
C ALA A 55 8.34 11.98 14.81
N ARG A 56 8.76 13.13 15.36
CA ARG A 56 10.17 13.55 15.49
C ARG A 56 10.94 13.46 14.16
N LEU A 57 10.28 13.79 13.06
CA LEU A 57 10.89 13.77 11.74
C LEU A 57 11.85 14.96 11.62
N ALA A 58 13.09 14.67 11.21
CA ALA A 58 14.01 15.71 10.78
C ALA A 58 13.52 16.24 9.42
N THR A 59 12.93 17.44 9.42
CA THR A 59 12.45 18.11 8.22
C THR A 59 12.98 19.55 8.18
N GLY A 60 13.13 20.09 6.98
CA GLY A 60 13.27 21.53 6.78
C GLY A 60 11.94 22.29 7.04
N PRO A 61 11.87 23.58 6.66
CA PRO A 61 10.63 24.35 6.70
C PRO A 61 9.54 23.69 5.84
N LEU A 62 8.38 23.43 6.44
CA LEU A 62 7.24 22.80 5.77
C LEU A 62 6.31 23.86 5.16
N THR A 63 6.69 24.31 3.96
CA THR A 63 5.93 25.22 3.09
C THR A 63 5.15 24.44 2.03
N GLY A 64 4.20 25.07 1.33
CA GLY A 64 3.50 24.43 0.22
C GLY A 64 4.44 23.88 -0.85
N ALA A 65 5.47 24.66 -1.24
CA ALA A 65 6.49 24.22 -2.20
C ALA A 65 7.32 23.03 -1.70
N SER A 66 7.64 22.95 -0.41
CA SER A 66 8.33 21.75 0.11
C SER A 66 7.44 20.51 0.09
N LEU A 67 6.12 20.68 0.22
CA LEU A 67 5.17 19.56 0.25
C LEU A 67 4.86 19.01 -1.15
N THR A 68 5.34 19.63 -2.23
CA THR A 68 5.31 19.02 -3.57
C THR A 68 6.49 18.08 -3.82
N ASP A 69 7.45 17.99 -2.91
CA ASP A 69 8.50 16.96 -2.94
C ASP A 69 7.88 15.58 -2.62
N PRO A 70 7.92 14.61 -3.57
CA PRO A 70 7.27 13.31 -3.40
C PRO A 70 7.69 12.57 -2.14
N ASP A 71 8.99 12.52 -1.87
CA ASP A 71 9.56 11.72 -0.78
C ASP A 71 9.22 12.30 0.59
N LEU A 72 9.37 13.62 0.74
CA LEU A 72 8.96 14.33 1.95
C LEU A 72 7.46 14.20 2.19
N ASN A 73 6.64 14.35 1.14
CA ASN A 73 5.18 14.26 1.23
C ASN A 73 4.75 12.85 1.68
N MET A 74 5.27 11.80 1.03
CA MET A 74 4.99 10.42 1.41
C MET A 74 5.49 10.09 2.81
N LYS A 75 6.67 10.57 3.21
CA LYS A 75 7.22 10.35 4.55
C LYS A 75 6.35 10.96 5.65
N ILE A 76 5.84 12.17 5.45
CA ILE A 76 4.97 12.84 6.43
C ILE A 76 3.58 12.20 6.43
N GLY A 77 3.01 11.94 5.26
CA GLY A 77 1.68 11.35 5.15
C GLY A 77 1.62 9.91 5.65
N SER A 78 2.65 9.09 5.41
CA SER A 78 2.74 7.74 5.97
C SER A 78 2.86 7.76 7.50
N ALA A 79 3.66 8.68 8.06
CA ALA A 79 3.73 8.89 9.50
C ALA A 79 2.38 9.31 10.09
N TYR A 80 1.59 10.11 9.35
CA TYR A 80 0.25 10.48 9.77
C TYR A 80 -0.71 9.28 9.77
N LEU A 81 -0.74 8.50 8.69
CA LEU A 81 -1.54 7.28 8.60
C LEU A 81 -1.17 6.28 9.70
N ALA A 82 0.12 6.08 9.98
CA ALA A 82 0.58 5.19 11.04
C ALA A 82 0.08 5.64 12.43
N ARG A 83 0.08 6.95 12.70
CA ARG A 83 -0.50 7.50 13.93
C ARG A 83 -2.01 7.25 14.01
N LEU A 84 -2.73 7.42 12.90
CA LEU A 84 -4.17 7.15 12.87
C LEU A 84 -4.46 5.66 13.07
N MET A 85 -3.67 4.78 12.47
CA MET A 85 -3.75 3.33 12.70
C MET A 85 -3.61 2.98 14.17
N GLN A 86 -2.63 3.58 14.86
CA GLN A 86 -2.46 3.40 16.31
C GLN A 86 -3.67 3.93 17.10
N LYS A 87 -4.18 5.12 16.75
CA LYS A 87 -5.32 5.74 17.46
C LYS A 87 -6.61 4.91 17.32
N PHE A 88 -6.87 4.38 16.13
CA PHE A 88 -8.12 3.68 15.80
C PHE A 88 -7.97 2.16 15.79
N GLY A 89 -6.93 1.62 16.46
CA GLY A 89 -6.76 0.18 16.65
C GLY A 89 -6.62 -0.62 15.35
N GLY A 90 -6.11 0.00 14.28
CA GLY A 90 -5.94 -0.63 12.97
C GLY A 90 -7.20 -0.68 12.09
N SER A 91 -8.33 -0.10 12.53
CA SER A 91 -9.56 -0.04 11.72
C SER A 91 -9.37 0.88 10.50
N VAL A 92 -9.24 0.30 9.31
CA VAL A 92 -9.04 1.03 8.04
C VAL A 92 -10.16 2.05 7.78
N PRO A 93 -11.47 1.71 7.91
CA PRO A 93 -12.54 2.69 7.73
C PRO A 93 -12.41 3.91 8.64
N TYR A 94 -12.03 3.70 9.91
CA TYR A 94 -11.88 4.80 10.88
C TYR A 94 -10.67 5.67 10.54
N VAL A 95 -9.57 5.06 10.11
CA VAL A 95 -8.38 5.81 9.67
C VAL A 95 -8.70 6.65 8.44
N LEU A 96 -9.42 6.12 7.46
CA LEU A 96 -9.82 6.86 6.26
C LEU A 96 -10.79 8.00 6.58
N ALA A 97 -11.77 7.74 7.45
CA ALA A 97 -12.65 8.79 7.97
C ALA A 97 -11.84 9.91 8.64
N ALA A 98 -10.86 9.55 9.48
CA ALA A 98 -10.04 10.50 10.22
C ALA A 98 -9.02 11.24 9.33
N TYR A 99 -8.54 10.61 8.27
CA TYR A 99 -7.66 11.24 7.30
C TYR A 99 -8.41 12.33 6.51
N ASN A 100 -9.60 12.00 6.00
CA ASN A 100 -10.41 12.91 5.18
C ASN A 100 -11.13 13.99 6.00
N ALA A 101 -11.81 13.62 7.09
CA ALA A 101 -12.66 14.53 7.87
C ALA A 101 -12.00 15.05 9.16
N GLY A 102 -10.87 14.47 9.54
CA GLY A 102 -10.14 14.79 10.77
C GLY A 102 -10.51 13.86 11.94
N PRO A 103 -9.54 13.51 12.80
CA PRO A 103 -9.73 12.51 13.86
C PRO A 103 -10.78 12.91 14.91
N HIS A 104 -10.96 14.21 15.16
CA HIS A 104 -11.97 14.68 16.11
C HIS A 104 -13.40 14.40 15.62
N ARG A 105 -13.66 14.56 14.32
CA ARG A 105 -14.98 14.23 13.75
C ARG A 105 -15.23 12.73 13.80
N THR A 106 -14.21 11.93 13.49
CA THR A 106 -14.31 10.48 13.61
C THR A 106 -14.61 10.03 15.03
N ASP A 107 -13.95 10.62 16.05
CA ASP A 107 -14.29 10.36 17.45
C ASP A 107 -15.77 10.68 17.74
N GLN A 108 -16.25 11.86 17.30
CA GLN A 108 -17.67 12.25 17.46
C GLN A 108 -18.63 11.27 16.78
N TRP A 109 -18.29 10.78 15.59
CA TRP A 109 -19.13 9.81 14.87
C TRP A 109 -19.16 8.44 15.54
N LEU A 110 -18.04 7.99 16.13
CA LEU A 110 -18.02 6.77 16.93
C LEU A 110 -18.88 6.91 18.20
N ASP A 111 -18.84 8.08 18.84
CA ASP A 111 -19.68 8.35 20.02
C ASP A 111 -21.17 8.44 19.66
N MET A 112 -21.52 9.05 18.53
CA MET A 112 -22.91 9.29 18.12
C MET A 112 -23.58 8.11 17.41
N LEU A 113 -22.84 7.39 16.56
CA LEU A 113 -23.36 6.33 15.70
C LEU A 113 -23.06 4.93 16.24
N GLY A 114 -22.22 4.85 17.27
CA GLY A 114 -21.69 3.59 17.80
C GLY A 114 -20.32 3.24 17.22
N ASP A 115 -19.60 2.38 17.93
CA ASP A 115 -18.27 1.90 17.58
C ASP A 115 -18.35 0.41 17.24
N PRO A 116 -18.60 0.03 15.97
CA PRO A 116 -18.69 -1.38 15.58
C PRO A 116 -17.39 -2.16 15.78
N ALA A 117 -16.21 -1.51 15.83
CA ALA A 117 -14.95 -2.21 16.12
C ALA A 117 -14.81 -2.58 17.60
N ARG A 118 -15.45 -1.83 18.52
CA ARG A 118 -15.47 -2.13 19.97
C ARG A 118 -16.71 -2.89 20.42
N ALA A 119 -17.81 -2.82 19.67
CA ALA A 119 -18.95 -3.69 19.88
C ALA A 119 -18.46 -5.13 19.66
N ARG A 120 -18.31 -5.88 20.77
CA ARG A 120 -17.75 -7.24 20.92
C ARG A 120 -17.73 -8.07 19.62
N PRO A 121 -16.69 -8.91 19.42
CA PRO A 121 -16.69 -9.87 18.32
C PRO A 121 -17.88 -10.80 18.50
N THR A 122 -18.93 -10.56 17.72
CA THR A 122 -19.85 -11.64 17.41
C THR A 122 -19.00 -12.70 16.74
N ALA A 123 -19.17 -13.97 17.12
CA ALA A 123 -18.51 -15.09 16.41
C ALA A 123 -18.83 -15.09 14.90
N ASP A 124 -19.78 -14.25 14.49
CA ASP A 124 -20.18 -13.95 13.14
C ASP A 124 -19.43 -12.73 12.58
N ALA A 125 -18.49 -12.98 11.67
CA ALA A 125 -17.75 -11.96 10.93
C ALA A 125 -18.63 -11.19 9.93
N MET A 126 -19.75 -11.77 9.49
CA MET A 126 -20.68 -11.11 8.58
C MET A 126 -21.42 -9.99 9.31
N LEU A 127 -21.89 -10.26 10.52
CA LEU A 127 -22.55 -9.24 11.35
C LEU A 127 -21.61 -8.07 11.72
N ALA A 128 -20.33 -8.34 11.93
CA ALA A 128 -19.32 -7.28 12.12
C ALA A 128 -19.12 -6.42 10.86
N THR A 129 -19.23 -7.03 9.68
CA THR A 129 -19.14 -6.34 8.39
C THR A 129 -20.37 -5.45 8.17
N ASP A 130 -21.57 -5.97 8.40
CA ASP A 130 -22.82 -5.21 8.30
C ASP A 130 -22.82 -4.00 9.23
N ALA A 131 -22.43 -4.18 10.50
CA ALA A 131 -22.35 -3.08 11.46
C ALA A 131 -21.33 -1.99 11.06
N MET A 132 -20.21 -2.38 10.44
CA MET A 132 -19.24 -1.42 9.92
C MET A 132 -19.80 -0.66 8.71
N LEU A 133 -20.46 -1.36 7.79
CA LEU A 133 -21.11 -0.74 6.64
C LEU A 133 -22.21 0.24 7.06
N ASP A 134 -23.06 -0.16 8.00
CA ASP A 134 -24.09 0.72 8.57
C ASP A 134 -23.48 1.98 9.20
N TRP A 135 -22.36 1.84 9.91
CA TRP A 135 -21.63 2.98 10.46
C TRP A 135 -21.09 3.90 9.37
N ILE A 136 -20.45 3.35 8.32
CA ILE A 136 -19.95 4.12 7.18
C ILE A 136 -21.11 4.88 6.51
N GLU A 137 -22.21 4.19 6.21
CA GLU A 137 -23.39 4.79 5.56
C GLU A 137 -24.08 5.87 6.42
N SER A 138 -23.93 5.77 7.74
CA SER A 138 -24.47 6.74 8.71
C SER A 138 -23.58 7.98 8.91
N ILE A 139 -22.32 7.99 8.46
CA ILE A 139 -21.44 9.17 8.55
C ILE A 139 -22.12 10.34 7.82
N PRO A 140 -22.33 11.54 8.42
CA PRO A 140 -23.08 12.62 7.78
C PRO A 140 -22.48 13.14 6.47
N TYR A 141 -21.16 13.04 6.31
CA TYR A 141 -20.44 13.63 5.18
C TYR A 141 -20.35 12.64 4.01
N ALA A 142 -21.14 12.90 2.96
CA ALA A 142 -21.15 12.07 1.76
C ALA A 142 -19.77 11.97 1.07
N GLU A 143 -19.00 13.05 1.11
CA GLU A 143 -17.62 13.06 0.63
C GLU A 143 -16.76 12.02 1.36
N THR A 144 -16.86 11.97 2.69
CA THR A 144 -16.11 11.03 3.53
C THR A 144 -16.55 9.59 3.31
N ARG A 145 -17.85 9.32 3.19
CA ARG A 145 -18.36 7.98 2.85
C ARG A 145 -17.78 7.49 1.54
N GLY A 146 -17.89 8.32 0.49
CA GLY A 146 -17.33 8.00 -0.82
C GLY A 146 -15.80 7.90 -0.79
N TYR A 147 -15.11 8.66 0.06
CA TYR A 147 -13.66 8.57 0.21
C TYR A 147 -13.24 7.21 0.77
N ILE A 148 -13.90 6.73 1.83
CA ILE A 148 -13.64 5.41 2.42
C ILE A 148 -13.79 4.33 1.35
N GLN A 149 -14.93 4.30 0.68
CA GLN A 149 -15.22 3.34 -0.39
C GLN A 149 -14.13 3.34 -1.46
N ARG A 150 -13.82 4.51 -2.05
CA ARG A 150 -12.85 4.61 -3.15
C ARG A 150 -11.44 4.18 -2.74
N VAL A 151 -11.01 4.49 -1.52
CA VAL A 151 -9.69 4.07 -1.05
C VAL A 151 -9.64 2.56 -0.80
N GLU A 152 -10.69 1.96 -0.24
CA GLU A 152 -10.71 0.50 -0.07
C GLU A 152 -10.76 -0.25 -1.40
N GLU A 153 -11.51 0.24 -2.38
CA GLU A 153 -11.49 -0.28 -3.77
C GLU A 153 -10.07 -0.21 -4.36
N ASN A 154 -9.40 0.94 -4.25
CA ASN A 154 -8.01 1.09 -4.69
C ASN A 154 -7.06 0.14 -3.92
N MET A 155 -7.27 -0.05 -2.62
CA MET A 155 -6.44 -0.89 -1.78
C MET A 155 -6.50 -2.36 -2.20
N ALA A 156 -7.69 -2.89 -2.50
CA ALA A 156 -7.87 -4.26 -2.99
C ALA A 156 -7.06 -4.51 -4.27
N ILE A 157 -7.03 -3.54 -5.19
CA ILE A 157 -6.24 -3.61 -6.42
C ILE A 157 -4.73 -3.64 -6.13
N TYR A 158 -4.24 -2.76 -5.26
CA TYR A 158 -2.81 -2.71 -4.96
C TYR A 158 -2.34 -3.93 -4.16
N GLN A 159 -3.19 -4.51 -3.32
CA GLN A 159 -2.93 -5.79 -2.65
C GLN A 159 -2.81 -6.93 -3.66
N ALA A 160 -3.71 -7.02 -4.65
CA ALA A 160 -3.63 -8.01 -5.70
C ALA A 160 -2.31 -7.91 -6.51
N PHE A 161 -1.86 -6.70 -6.82
CA PHE A 161 -0.56 -6.50 -7.49
C PHE A 161 0.64 -6.86 -6.62
N ALA A 162 0.59 -6.58 -5.32
CA ALA A 162 1.65 -6.98 -4.39
C ALA A 162 1.75 -8.50 -4.32
N ALA A 163 0.61 -9.19 -4.15
CA ALA A 163 0.54 -10.65 -4.10
C ALA A 163 1.05 -11.32 -5.38
N ALA A 164 0.70 -10.78 -6.56
CA ALA A 164 1.18 -11.29 -7.84
C ALA A 164 2.70 -11.16 -8.00
N ARG A 165 3.31 -10.07 -7.49
CA ARG A 165 4.76 -9.88 -7.51
C ARG A 165 5.50 -10.78 -6.53
N SER A 166 4.93 -11.05 -5.35
CA SER A 166 5.52 -11.98 -4.38
C SER A 166 5.39 -13.44 -4.81
N GLY A 167 4.33 -13.81 -5.55
CA GLY A 167 4.10 -15.17 -6.03
C GLY A 167 4.84 -15.53 -7.33
N GLY A 168 5.35 -14.56 -8.07
CA GLY A 168 6.07 -14.77 -9.35
C GLY A 168 7.58 -15.00 -9.22
N GLY A 169 8.10 -15.13 -7.99
CA GLY A 169 9.53 -15.25 -7.71
C GLY A 169 10.10 -16.67 -7.62
N ASP A 170 9.27 -17.71 -7.78
CA ASP A 170 9.70 -19.12 -7.61
C ASP A 170 9.44 -19.98 -8.86
N SER A 171 10.01 -19.56 -9.99
CA SER A 171 10.18 -20.43 -11.15
C SER A 171 11.36 -19.96 -12.01
N GLY A 172 12.58 -20.28 -11.59
CA GLY A 172 13.77 -19.95 -12.38
C GLY A 172 15.07 -20.50 -11.82
N GLY A 173 15.40 -21.76 -12.17
CA GLY A 173 16.80 -22.22 -12.17
C GLY A 173 17.02 -23.72 -11.98
N ALA A 174 16.88 -24.50 -13.05
CA ALA A 174 17.91 -25.48 -13.51
C ALA A 174 17.35 -26.30 -14.68
N ASP A 175 17.50 -25.81 -15.91
CA ASP A 175 17.83 -26.69 -17.02
C ASP A 175 18.91 -26.01 -17.85
N SER A 176 20.14 -26.43 -17.59
CA SER A 176 21.33 -25.96 -18.27
C SER A 176 21.51 -26.73 -19.57
N GLY A 177 21.36 -26.01 -20.68
CA GLY A 177 22.09 -26.10 -21.95
C GLY A 177 22.70 -27.44 -22.36
N GLY A 178 22.28 -27.92 -23.53
CA GLY A 178 22.92 -29.01 -24.26
C GLY A 178 24.29 -28.63 -24.87
N ASP A 179 24.97 -29.62 -25.41
CA ASP A 179 25.25 -29.66 -26.86
C ASP A 179 25.88 -30.99 -27.27
N ASP A 180 25.54 -31.37 -28.49
CA ASP A 180 26.02 -32.52 -29.25
C ASP A 180 27.55 -32.51 -29.47
N SER A 181 28.17 -33.68 -29.39
CA SER A 181 29.47 -33.94 -30.02
C SER A 181 29.34 -35.06 -31.06
N VAL A 182 29.64 -34.67 -32.30
CA VAL A 182 29.65 -35.42 -33.57
C VAL A 182 30.77 -36.47 -33.62
N ALA A 183 30.52 -37.63 -34.25
CA ALA A 183 31.27 -38.17 -35.41
C ALA A 183 31.23 -39.71 -35.53
N ALA A 184 30.81 -40.17 -36.71
CA ALA A 184 31.06 -41.52 -37.22
C ALA A 184 32.41 -41.54 -37.98
N ALA A 185 33.16 -42.64 -37.88
CA ALA A 185 34.02 -43.14 -38.96
C ALA A 185 34.54 -44.56 -38.67
N SER A 186 34.45 -45.39 -39.70
CA SER A 186 34.91 -46.77 -39.83
C SER A 186 36.41 -46.89 -40.21
N ALA A 187 36.94 -48.08 -39.97
CA ALA A 187 37.98 -48.81 -40.71
C ALA A 187 39.47 -48.66 -40.29
N ASP A 188 39.97 -49.81 -39.80
CA ASP A 188 41.16 -50.54 -40.25
C ASP A 188 42.57 -49.98 -39.98
N ALA A 189 43.32 -50.68 -39.11
CA ALA A 189 44.55 -51.39 -39.43
C ALA A 189 45.30 -51.84 -38.16
N GLY A 190 45.71 -53.12 -38.11
CA GLY A 190 47.07 -53.42 -37.67
C GLY A 190 47.28 -54.34 -36.45
N ILE A 191 47.53 -55.62 -36.76
CA ILE A 191 48.61 -56.48 -36.21
C ILE A 191 48.61 -56.81 -34.71
N GLY A 192 48.39 -58.10 -34.41
CA GLY A 192 48.69 -58.72 -33.10
C GLY A 192 48.64 -60.25 -33.17
N ALA A 193 49.81 -60.88 -33.19
CA ALA A 193 50.04 -62.31 -33.40
C ALA A 193 49.64 -63.23 -32.23
N GLY A 194 49.46 -64.52 -32.54
CA GLY A 194 49.48 -65.68 -31.64
C GLY A 194 48.22 -66.54 -31.78
N GLY A 195 48.21 -67.73 -32.40
CA GLY A 195 49.18 -68.81 -32.34
C GLY A 195 48.60 -69.92 -31.47
N GLY A 196 47.85 -70.88 -32.05
CA GLY A 196 47.19 -71.94 -31.29
C GLY A 196 46.53 -73.03 -32.13
N ARG A 197 47.38 -73.93 -32.65
CA ARG A 197 47.12 -75.29 -33.18
C ARG A 197 46.44 -75.44 -34.54
#